data_AF-A0A1M5JEX5-F1
#
_entry.id   AF-A0A1M5JEX5-F1
#
_cell.length_a   1.000
_cell.length_b   1.000
_cell.length_c   1.000
_cell.angle_alpha   90.00
_cell.angle_beta   90.00
_cell.angle_gamma   90.00
#
_symmetry.space_group_name_H-M   'P 1'
#
loop_
_entity.id
_entity.type
_entity.pdbx_description
1 polymer ?
#
loop_
_entity_poly.entity_id
_entity_poly.type
_entity_poly.pdbx_seq_one_letter_code
_entity_poly.pdbx_strand_id
1 'polypeptide(L)' 'MKKLSLIAVALLLSACGGSSHDNGPVLPLPTPAPVLDAFYIRINALIGSAPEDTEPQDVSAVSVTEPEATEPVGG' A
#
# COMPACT_ATOMS: atom_id res chain seq x y z
N MET A 1 8.06 25.19 28.64
CA MET A 1 8.05 23.70 28.61
C MET A 1 7.97 23.09 27.19
N LYS A 2 7.48 23.77 26.15
CA LYS A 2 7.34 23.20 24.78
C LYS A 2 8.66 23.16 23.95
N LYS A 3 9.61 24.05 24.27
CA LYS A 3 10.87 24.22 23.51
C LYS A 3 11.87 23.09 23.73
N LEU A 4 11.85 22.47 24.92
CA LEU A 4 12.71 21.34 25.27
C LEU A 4 12.28 20.04 24.56
N SER A 5 10.98 19.90 24.30
CA SER A 5 10.42 18.74 23.59
C SER A 5 10.85 18.69 22.12
N LEU A 6 10.98 19.84 21.46
CA LEU A 6 11.44 19.89 20.06
C LEU A 6 12.92 19.50 19.90
N ILE A 7 13.75 19.83 20.89
CA ILE A 7 15.18 19.49 20.87
C ILE A 7 15.38 17.98 21.06
N ALA A 8 14.60 17.35 21.93
CA ALA A 8 14.63 15.90 22.13
C ALA A 8 14.20 15.12 20.88
N VAL A 9 13.18 15.61 20.16
CA VAL A 9 12.73 15.02 18.90
C VAL A 9 13.80 15.18 17.80
N ALA A 10 14.45 16.34 17.69
CA ALA A 10 15.52 16.56 16.72
C ALA A 10 16.74 15.65 16.94
N LEU A 11 17.11 15.40 18.20
CA LEU A 11 18.21 14.49 18.56
C LEU A 11 17.88 13.04 18.22
N LEU A 12 16.63 12.61 18.45
CA LEU A 12 16.18 11.26 18.06
C LEU A 12 16.15 11.06 16.54
N LEU A 13 15.83 12.10 15.75
CA LEU A 13 15.91 12.03 14.29
C LEU A 13 17.36 11.92 13.78
N SER A 14 18.34 12.54 14.44
CA SER A 14 19.75 12.43 14.05
C SER A 14 20.36 11.05 14.31
N ALA A 15 19.74 10.22 15.15
CA ALA A 15 20.16 8.84 15.38
C ALA A 15 19.51 7.84 14.39
N CYS A 16 18.49 8.26 13.64
CA CYS A 16 17.82 7.42 12.64
C CYS A 16 18.37 7.65 11.21
N GLY A 17 19.51 8.31 11.07
CA GLY A 17 20.10 8.62 9.76
C GLY A 17 21.59 8.91 9.86
N GLY A 18 22.40 7.87 10.03
CA GLY A 18 23.84 8.04 10.14
C GLY A 18 24.61 6.73 10.24
N SER A 19 24.46 5.83 9.27
CA SER A 19 25.46 4.78 9.08
C SER A 19 26.63 5.37 8.31
N SER A 20 27.70 5.78 9.01
CA SER A 20 29.01 5.93 8.39
C SER A 20 29.54 4.54 8.09
N HIS A 21 29.12 3.98 6.96
CA HIS A 21 29.83 2.90 6.30
C HIS A 21 30.73 3.53 5.24
N ASP A 22 32.01 3.16 5.27
CA ASP A 22 32.92 3.36 4.14
C ASP A 22 32.45 2.43 3.02
N ASN A 23 31.51 2.92 2.21
CA ASN A 23 31.04 2.23 1.03
C ASN A 23 31.65 2.94 -0.17
N GLY A 24 32.44 2.22 -0.97
CA GLY A 24 32.64 2.60 -2.37
C GLY A 24 31.30 2.88 -3.05
N PRO A 25 31.28 3.52 -4.24
CA PRO A 25 30.07 4.09 -4.83
C PRO A 25 28.89 3.12 -4.76
N VAL A 26 27.95 3.39 -3.85
CA VAL A 26 26.74 2.60 -3.69
C VAL A 26 25.86 2.96 -4.86
N LEU A 27 25.83 2.09 -5.87
CA LEU A 27 24.84 2.18 -6.91
C LEU A 27 23.46 2.03 -6.25
N PRO A 28 22.48 2.89 -6.58
CA PRO A 28 21.13 2.73 -6.08
C PRO A 28 20.65 1.31 -6.37
N LEU A 29 20.14 0.61 -5.35
CA LEU A 29 19.47 -0.65 -5.60
C LEU A 29 18.27 -0.39 -6.54
N PRO A 30 18.08 -1.21 -7.57
CA PRO A 30 16.93 -1.05 -8.45
C PRO A 30 15.63 -1.19 -7.64
N THR A 31 14.75 -0.22 -7.77
CA THR A 31 13.40 -0.28 -7.20
C THR A 31 12.70 -1.52 -7.77
N PRO A 32 12.16 -2.42 -6.93
CA PRO A 32 11.39 -3.56 -7.42
C PRO A 32 10.24 -3.06 -8.31
N ALA A 33 10.09 -3.66 -9.49
CA ALA A 33 8.93 -3.37 -10.33
C ALA A 33 7.66 -3.85 -9.61
N PRO A 34 6.54 -3.09 -9.70
CA PRO A 34 5.27 -3.57 -9.18
C PRO A 34 4.89 -4.85 -9.94
N VAL A 35 4.61 -5.92 -9.20
CA VAL A 35 4.04 -7.14 -9.77
C VAL A 35 2.55 -6.87 -10.00
N LEU A 36 2.18 -6.58 -11.25
CA LEU A 36 0.78 -6.41 -11.63
C LEU A 36 0.20 -7.78 -11.97
N ASP A 37 -0.84 -8.20 -11.24
CA ASP A 37 -1.55 -9.43 -11.55
C ASP A 37 -2.63 -9.23 -12.62
N ALA A 38 -3.22 -10.33 -13.08
CA ALA A 38 -4.27 -10.30 -14.11
C ALA A 38 -5.53 -9.54 -13.65
N PHE A 39 -5.79 -9.51 -12.34
CA PHE A 39 -6.92 -8.78 -11.78
C PHE A 39 -6.68 -7.27 -11.89
N TYR A 40 -5.51 -6.79 -11.46
CA TYR A 40 -5.09 -5.40 -11.56
C TYR A 40 -5.11 -4.91 -13.00
N ILE A 41 -4.54 -5.69 -13.94
CA ILE A 41 -4.55 -5.34 -15.37
C ILE A 41 -5.98 -5.17 -15.87
N ARG A 42 -6.89 -6.07 -15.49
CA ARG A 42 -8.29 -6.05 -15.91
C ARG A 42 -9.04 -4.85 -15.33
N ILE A 43 -8.85 -4.54 -14.04
CA ILE A 43 -9.48 -3.38 -13.40
C ILE A 43 -8.95 -2.08 -14.01
N ASN A 44 -7.64 -1.97 -14.21
CA ASN A 44 -7.04 -0.76 -14.78
C ASN A 44 -7.53 -0.51 -16.22
N ALA A 45 -7.67 -1.56 -17.03
CA ALA A 45 -8.26 -1.46 -18.37
C ALA A 45 -9.74 -1.05 -18.32
N LEU A 46 -10.51 -1.59 -17.36
CA LEU A 46 -11.91 -1.24 -17.17
C LEU A 46 -12.07 0.24 -16.84
N ILE A 47 -11.30 0.75 -15.87
CA ILE A 47 -11.32 2.16 -15.45
C ILE A 47 -10.94 3.08 -16.62
N GLY A 48 -9.86 2.76 -17.35
CA GLY A 48 -9.41 3.59 -18.48
C GLY A 48 -10.34 3.58 -19.70
N SER A 49 -11.31 2.67 -19.74
CA SER A 49 -12.32 2.58 -20.82
C SER A 49 -13.71 3.06 -20.41
N ALA A 50 -13.90 3.37 -19.13
CA ALA A 50 -15.19 3.81 -18.62
C ALA A 50 -15.50 5.23 -19.09
N PRO A 51 -16.71 5.52 -19.57
CA PRO A 51 -17.14 6.89 -19.80
C PRO A 51 -17.14 7.68 -18.49
N GLU A 52 -16.56 8.87 -18.49
CA GLU A 52 -16.46 9.75 -17.30
C GLU A 52 -17.83 10.14 -16.73
N ASP A 53 -18.88 10.11 -17.57
CA ASP A 53 -20.26 10.44 -17.20
C ASP A 53 -21.09 9.21 -16.79
N THR A 54 -20.45 8.06 -16.54
CA THR A 54 -21.16 6.85 -16.12
C THR A 54 -21.55 6.95 -14.65
N GLU A 55 -22.86 6.99 -14.38
CA GLU A 55 -23.38 6.95 -13.02
C GLU A 55 -23.07 5.60 -12.35
N PRO A 56 -22.62 5.59 -11.08
CA PRO A 56 -22.45 4.35 -10.33
C PRO A 56 -23.74 3.55 -10.26
N GLN A 57 -23.67 2.26 -10.57
CA GLN A 57 -24.82 1.36 -10.41
C GLN A 57 -25.22 1.26 -8.93
N ASP A 58 -26.53 1.26 -8.67
CA ASP A 58 -27.04 1.05 -7.31
C ASP A 58 -26.79 -0.40 -6.88
N VAL A 59 -25.90 -0.57 -5.90
CA VAL A 59 -25.54 -1.88 -5.33
C VAL A 59 -26.35 -2.23 -4.07
N SER A 60 -27.32 -1.39 -3.69
CA SER A 60 -28.14 -1.59 -2.49
C SER A 60 -28.95 -2.89 -2.52
N ALA A 61 -29.25 -3.42 -3.71
CA ALA A 61 -29.96 -4.68 -3.92
C ALA A 61 -29.04 -5.91 -4.02
N VAL A 62 -27.72 -5.74 -3.96
CA VAL A 62 -26.77 -6.86 -3.99
C VAL A 62 -26.77 -7.54 -2.63
N SER A 63 -27.59 -8.58 -2.49
CA SER A 63 -27.51 -9.49 -1.35
C SER A 63 -26.20 -10.26 -1.43
N VAL A 64 -25.28 -9.98 -0.50
CA VAL A 64 -24.06 -10.77 -0.33
C VAL A 64 -24.47 -12.15 0.20
N THR A 65 -24.67 -13.10 -0.70
CA THR A 65 -24.74 -14.52 -0.32
C THR A 65 -23.32 -15.00 -0.09
N GLU A 66 -22.74 -14.64 1.05
CA GLU A 66 -21.50 -15.26 1.51
C GLU A 66 -21.75 -16.77 1.67
N PRO A 67 -20.90 -17.65 1.11
CA PRO A 67 -20.96 -19.05 1.45
C PRO A 67 -20.76 -19.17 2.97
N GLU A 68 -21.61 -19.95 3.65
CA GLU A 68 -21.43 -20.19 5.08
C GLU A 68 -20.00 -20.66 5.31
N ALA A 69 -19.25 -19.94 6.15
CA ALA A 69 -17.92 -20.32 6.58
C ALA A 69 -18.03 -21.67 7.31
N THR A 70 -17.93 -22.76 6.56
CA THR A 70 -17.84 -24.09 7.14
C THR A 70 -16.43 -24.20 7.68
N GLU A 71 -16.31 -24.14 9.01
CA GLU A 71 -15.02 -24.38 9.67
C GLU A 71 -14.44 -25.71 9.18
N PRO A 72 -13.11 -25.82 8.95
CA PRO A 72 -12.52 -27.09 8.61
C PRO A 72 -12.74 -28.06 9.78
N VAL A 73 -13.44 -29.17 9.51
CA VAL A 73 -13.53 -30.31 10.43
C VAL A 73 -12.14 -30.95 10.52
N GLY A 74 -11.35 -30.46 11.47
CA GLY A 74 -10.02 -31.00 11.75
C GLY A 74 -10.11 -32.50 12.04
N GLY A 75 -9.27 -33.27 11.36
CA GLY A 75 -9.00 -34.68 11.61
C GLY A 75 -7.53 -34.88 11.95
#